data_AF-X0WHV7-F1
#
_entry.id   AF-X0WHV7-F1
#
_cell.length_a   1.000
_cell.length_b   1.000
_cell.length_c   1.000
_cell.angle_alpha   90.00
_cell.angle_beta   90.00
_cell.angle_gamma   90.00
#
_symmetry.space_group_name_H-M   'P 1'
#
loop_
_entity.id
_entity.type
_entity.pdbx_description
1 polymer ?
#
loop_
_entity_poly.entity_id
_entity_poly.type
_entity_poly.pdbx_seq_one_letter_code
_entity_poly.pdbx_strand_id
1 'polypeptide(L)'
;GETTWGQLVDRVIDNVIPHFNSKNKELTRNLIRNGYFIPNSPCLVNAGNEIGGMIACFVVDFSDSIEEIYKTKLEFALIARKGGGCGTTLSKIRPENSTVAGSTHEYAGGPIKFANTISHDMNAMTQSGFRNMAILFGMSVYHPDIIRFITTKSEEGKLANANISVMVDDAFMERVEKRQNYWTEFNGKRYHEFNAKDIFDLIVDGAWKNGEPAVLFMDKIHESPYTESGQEIFGLNPCGEEPLPPNGSCNLGSLDLS
;
A
#
# COMPACT_ATOMS: atom_id res chain seq x y z
N GLY A 1 30.77 -7.36 12.25
CA GLY A 1 29.51 -7.85 11.68
C GLY A 1 29.13 -9.12 12.38
N GLU A 2 27.84 -9.40 12.49
CA GLU A 2 27.32 -10.67 13.01
C GLU A 2 27.68 -11.79 12.03
N THR A 3 28.00 -12.97 12.57
CA THR A 3 28.45 -14.14 11.78
C THR A 3 27.58 -15.37 12.00
N THR A 4 26.64 -15.31 12.94
CA THR A 4 25.77 -16.44 13.29
C THR A 4 24.35 -15.94 13.52
N TRP A 5 23.39 -16.84 13.30
CA TRP A 5 21.98 -16.61 13.63
C TRP A 5 21.78 -16.23 15.10
N GLY A 6 22.48 -16.92 16.02
CA GLY A 6 22.39 -16.65 17.46
C GLY A 6 22.76 -15.22 17.85
N GLN A 7 23.84 -14.67 17.27
CA GLN A 7 24.27 -13.28 17.49
C GLN A 7 23.20 -12.29 17.02
N LEU A 8 22.60 -12.53 15.85
CA LEU A 8 21.51 -11.72 15.33
C LEU A 8 20.31 -11.73 16.26
N VAL A 9 19.90 -12.92 16.73
CA VAL A 9 18.76 -13.03 17.66
C VAL A 9 19.05 -12.32 18.97
N ASP A 10 20.26 -12.42 19.51
CA ASP A 10 20.62 -11.72 20.74
C ASP A 10 20.52 -10.20 20.59
N ARG A 11 21.05 -9.64 19.49
CA ARG A 11 20.88 -8.21 19.17
C ARG A 11 19.41 -7.82 19.10
N VAL A 12 18.59 -8.60 18.41
CA VAL A 12 17.16 -8.31 18.27
C VAL A 12 16.48 -8.31 19.63
N ILE A 13 16.69 -9.33 20.46
CA ILE A 13 16.07 -9.43 21.79
C ILE A 13 16.49 -8.28 22.69
N ASP A 14 17.78 -7.94 22.70
CA ASP A 14 18.32 -6.92 23.59
C ASP A 14 17.85 -5.51 23.23
N ASN A 15 17.46 -5.28 21.97
CA ASN A 15 17.00 -3.97 21.50
C ASN A 15 15.47 -3.85 21.39
N VAL A 16 14.75 -4.94 21.10
CA VAL A 16 13.28 -4.91 20.92
C VAL A 16 12.55 -5.05 22.25
N ILE A 17 13.04 -5.90 23.15
CA ILE A 17 12.40 -6.17 24.44
C ILE A 17 13.35 -5.94 25.64
N PRO A 18 14.08 -4.80 25.72
CA PRO A 18 15.10 -4.58 26.75
C PRO A 18 14.53 -4.64 28.18
N HIS A 19 13.25 -4.31 28.35
CA HIS A 19 12.58 -4.24 29.65
C HIS A 19 11.95 -5.55 30.11
N PHE A 20 11.95 -6.59 29.28
CA PHE A 20 11.36 -7.87 29.65
C PHE A 20 12.22 -8.55 30.73
N ASN A 21 11.59 -9.30 31.63
CA ASN A 21 12.31 -10.09 32.62
C ASN A 21 13.13 -11.21 31.95
N SER A 22 14.11 -11.77 32.68
CA SER A 22 15.04 -12.78 32.17
C SER A 22 14.34 -14.01 31.59
N LYS A 23 13.29 -14.50 32.26
CA LYS A 23 12.49 -15.63 31.80
C LYS A 23 11.84 -15.36 30.45
N ASN A 24 11.19 -14.21 30.28
CA ASN A 24 10.52 -13.85 29.04
C ASN A 24 11.51 -13.57 27.90
N LYS A 25 12.64 -12.92 28.18
CA LYS A 25 13.71 -12.73 27.20
C LYS A 25 14.24 -14.07 26.67
N GLU A 26 14.50 -15.02 27.58
CA GLU A 26 15.00 -16.34 27.20
C GLU A 26 13.96 -17.14 26.41
N LEU A 27 12.68 -17.06 26.81
CA LEU A 27 11.59 -17.69 26.05
C LEU A 27 11.52 -17.13 24.62
N THR A 28 11.45 -15.81 24.45
CA THR A 28 11.38 -15.18 23.12
C THR A 28 12.64 -15.46 22.30
N ARG A 29 13.82 -15.43 22.93
CA ARG A 29 15.09 -15.80 22.28
C ARG A 29 15.03 -17.22 21.72
N ASN A 30 14.52 -18.17 22.49
CA ASN A 30 14.42 -19.56 22.04
C ASN A 30 13.36 -19.76 20.95
N LEU A 31 12.26 -19.00 20.98
CA LEU A 31 11.27 -19.01 19.89
C LEU A 31 11.91 -18.57 18.57
N ILE A 32 12.70 -17.49 18.59
CA ILE A 32 13.36 -16.98 17.37
C ILE A 32 14.53 -17.88 16.96
N ARG A 33 15.41 -18.26 17.89
CA ARG A 33 16.58 -19.10 17.58
C ARG A 33 16.20 -20.43 16.92
N ASN A 34 15.11 -21.03 17.37
CA ASN A 34 14.64 -22.32 16.84
C ASN A 34 13.69 -22.19 15.64
N GLY A 35 13.37 -20.98 15.19
CA GLY A 35 12.50 -20.77 14.02
C GLY A 35 11.00 -20.83 14.29
N TYR A 36 10.56 -21.08 15.53
CA TYR A 36 9.14 -21.13 15.88
C TYR A 36 8.41 -19.80 15.70
N PHE A 37 9.14 -18.68 15.85
CA PHE A 37 8.63 -17.34 15.59
C PHE A 37 9.70 -16.50 14.90
N ILE A 38 9.37 -15.84 13.80
CA ILE A 38 10.29 -14.94 13.11
C ILE A 38 9.62 -13.56 12.96
N PRO A 39 10.20 -12.48 13.51
CA PRO A 39 9.71 -11.12 13.26
C PRO A 39 10.03 -10.69 11.82
N ASN A 40 9.34 -9.67 11.33
CA ASN A 40 9.54 -9.11 9.99
C ASN A 40 11.01 -8.73 9.72
N SER A 41 11.43 -8.80 8.45
CA SER A 41 12.84 -8.58 8.08
C SER A 41 13.41 -7.23 8.55
N PRO A 42 12.69 -6.09 8.49
CA PRO A 42 13.18 -4.83 9.06
C PRO A 42 13.50 -4.91 10.55
N CYS A 43 12.75 -5.67 11.36
CA CYS A 43 13.09 -5.91 12.75
C CYS A 43 14.42 -6.67 12.89
N LEU A 44 14.58 -7.77 12.14
CA LEU A 44 15.82 -8.58 12.15
C LEU A 44 17.05 -7.77 11.72
N VAL A 45 16.92 -6.98 10.66
CA VAL A 45 18.02 -6.24 10.05
C VAL A 45 18.36 -4.97 10.85
N ASN A 46 17.36 -4.27 11.39
CA ASN A 46 17.56 -2.91 11.93
C ASN A 46 17.49 -2.80 13.46
N ALA A 47 17.11 -3.84 14.21
CA ALA A 47 17.11 -3.75 15.67
C ALA A 47 18.50 -3.36 16.22
N GLY A 48 18.60 -2.28 16.99
CA GLY A 48 19.88 -1.75 17.48
C GLY A 48 20.68 -0.91 16.48
N ASN A 49 20.13 -0.62 15.30
CA ASN A 49 20.65 0.39 14.38
C ASN A 49 19.93 1.72 14.62
N GLU A 50 20.66 2.81 14.85
CA GLU A 50 20.09 4.14 15.12
C GLU A 50 19.30 4.74 13.95
N ILE A 51 19.61 4.33 12.71
CA ILE A 51 19.02 4.90 11.49
C ILE A 51 17.83 4.04 10.98
N GLY A 52 17.94 2.72 11.12
CA GLY A 52 17.02 1.76 10.52
C GLY A 52 15.66 1.67 11.24
N GLY A 53 14.57 1.52 10.48
CA GLY A 53 13.25 1.28 11.04
C GLY A 53 12.97 -0.22 11.24
N MET A 54 12.31 -0.60 12.33
CA MET A 54 11.90 -1.99 12.57
C MET A 54 10.51 -2.33 12.00
N ILE A 55 9.77 -1.31 11.57
CA ILE A 55 8.42 -1.43 11.01
C ILE A 55 8.52 -1.71 9.51
N ALA A 56 7.72 -2.65 9.01
CA ALA A 56 7.80 -3.08 7.61
C ALA A 56 6.95 -2.26 6.66
N CYS A 57 5.77 -1.85 7.11
CA CYS A 57 4.68 -1.50 6.24
C CYS A 57 3.97 -0.25 6.75
N PHE A 58 3.59 0.62 5.84
CA PHE A 58 2.95 1.90 6.12
C PHE A 58 1.82 2.17 5.14
N VAL A 59 0.83 2.95 5.57
CA VAL A 59 -0.17 3.58 4.70
C VAL A 59 -0.14 5.07 4.93
N VAL A 60 -0.02 5.84 3.84
CA VAL A 60 -0.01 7.31 3.89
C VAL A 60 -1.24 7.87 3.19
N ASP A 61 -1.68 9.04 3.64
CA ASP A 61 -2.77 9.74 2.96
C ASP A 61 -2.31 10.39 1.66
N PHE A 62 -3.23 10.62 0.72
CA PHE A 62 -2.93 11.25 -0.56
C PHE A 62 -4.04 12.23 -0.95
N SER A 63 -3.96 13.42 -0.38
CA SER A 63 -4.98 14.47 -0.54
C SER A 63 -4.77 15.32 -1.80
N ASP A 64 -5.87 15.86 -2.33
CA ASP A 64 -5.95 16.53 -3.65
C ASP A 64 -5.52 18.02 -3.63
N SER A 65 -4.29 18.27 -3.19
CA SER A 65 -3.59 19.54 -3.33
C SER A 65 -2.12 19.32 -3.67
N ILE A 66 -1.46 20.29 -4.29
CA ILE A 66 -0.03 20.15 -4.64
C ILE A 66 0.81 19.99 -3.37
N GLU A 67 0.51 20.75 -2.32
CA GLU A 67 1.21 20.70 -1.04
C GLU A 67 1.10 19.31 -0.41
N GLU A 68 -0.10 18.74 -0.34
CA GLU A 68 -0.29 17.40 0.22
C GLU A 68 0.29 16.32 -0.70
N ILE A 69 0.21 16.45 -2.03
CA ILE A 69 0.82 15.51 -2.96
C ILE A 69 2.34 15.42 -2.75
N TYR A 70 3.01 16.57 -2.62
CA TYR A 70 4.47 16.60 -2.41
C TYR A 70 4.86 16.19 -0.99
N LYS A 71 3.99 16.41 -0.01
CA LYS A 71 4.16 15.84 1.34
C LYS A 71 4.05 14.32 1.33
N THR A 72 3.05 13.74 0.67
CA THR A 72 2.94 12.29 0.47
C THR A 72 4.18 11.73 -0.21
N LYS A 73 4.69 12.40 -1.27
CA LYS A 73 5.95 12.01 -1.92
C LYS A 73 7.14 12.00 -0.94
N LEU A 74 7.25 13.01 -0.10
CA LEU A 74 8.29 13.08 0.93
C LEU A 74 8.14 11.93 1.93
N GLU A 75 6.91 11.61 2.36
CA GLU A 75 6.64 10.48 3.26
C GLU A 75 7.07 9.15 2.63
N PHE A 76 6.71 8.90 1.36
CA PHE A 76 7.21 7.75 0.59
C PHE A 76 8.74 7.68 0.61
N ALA A 77 9.43 8.79 0.33
CA ALA A 77 10.89 8.86 0.35
C ALA A 77 11.49 8.55 1.74
N LEU A 78 10.89 9.08 2.81
CA LEU A 78 11.34 8.87 4.17
C LEU A 78 11.13 7.42 4.63
N ILE A 79 10.02 6.80 4.22
CA ILE A 79 9.73 5.38 4.48
C ILE A 79 10.70 4.49 3.69
N ALA A 80 10.91 4.78 2.41
CA ALA A 80 11.87 4.07 1.55
C ALA A 80 13.29 4.11 2.14
N ARG A 81 13.72 5.28 2.64
CA ARG A 81 15.02 5.45 3.30
C ARG A 81 15.19 4.55 4.52
N LYS A 82 14.11 4.20 5.21
CA LYS A 82 14.11 3.28 6.37
C LYS A 82 13.90 1.81 5.99
N GLY A 83 13.74 1.49 4.70
CA GLY A 83 13.52 0.13 4.18
C GLY A 83 12.09 -0.38 4.34
N GLY A 84 11.13 0.52 4.60
CA GLY A 84 9.71 0.19 4.68
C GLY A 84 9.04 0.18 3.30
N GLY A 85 7.97 -0.60 3.18
CA GLY A 85 7.03 -0.52 2.08
C GLY A 85 5.86 0.40 2.42
N CYS A 86 5.25 1.02 1.41
CA CYS A 86 4.17 1.99 1.61
C CYS A 86 3.03 1.79 0.61
N GLY A 87 1.79 1.84 1.09
CA GLY A 87 0.62 1.88 0.23
C GLY A 87 -0.19 3.16 0.40
N THR A 88 -1.01 3.49 -0.60
CA THR A 88 -1.96 4.59 -0.54
C THR A 88 -3.12 4.39 -1.52
N THR A 89 -4.14 5.23 -1.44
CA THR A 89 -5.23 5.29 -2.42
C THR A 89 -5.05 6.48 -3.35
N LEU A 90 -5.32 6.26 -4.63
CA LEU A 90 -5.40 7.32 -5.64
C LEU A 90 -6.79 7.92 -5.74
N SER A 91 -7.79 7.33 -5.09
CA SER A 91 -9.21 7.68 -5.23
C SER A 91 -9.56 9.09 -4.77
N LYS A 92 -8.68 9.72 -3.97
CA LYS A 92 -8.87 11.08 -3.47
C LYS A 92 -8.37 12.14 -4.44
N ILE A 93 -7.50 11.80 -5.38
CA ILE A 93 -6.90 12.74 -6.33
C ILE A 93 -7.86 12.96 -7.50
N ARG A 94 -8.06 14.22 -7.90
CA ARG A 94 -9.02 14.55 -8.96
C ARG A 94 -8.70 13.85 -10.29
N PRO A 95 -9.73 13.50 -11.07
CA PRO A 95 -9.54 12.87 -12.38
C PRO A 95 -8.69 13.69 -13.34
N GLU A 96 -8.02 13.01 -14.26
CA GLU A 96 -7.34 13.66 -15.38
C GLU A 96 -8.31 14.59 -16.12
N ASN A 97 -7.80 15.75 -16.55
CA ASN A 97 -8.57 16.82 -17.20
C ASN A 97 -9.62 17.51 -16.31
N SER A 98 -9.63 17.28 -15.01
CA SER A 98 -10.40 18.12 -14.08
C SER A 98 -9.83 19.53 -14.02
N THR A 99 -10.68 20.55 -13.91
CA THR A 99 -10.25 21.95 -13.79
C THR A 99 -9.49 22.19 -12.49
N VAL A 100 -8.39 22.95 -12.55
CA VAL A 100 -7.60 23.33 -11.36
C VAL A 100 -7.77 24.82 -11.10
N ALA A 101 -8.56 25.18 -10.08
CA ALA A 101 -8.68 26.56 -9.63
C ALA A 101 -7.31 27.09 -9.16
N GLY A 102 -6.91 28.28 -9.64
CA GLY A 102 -5.67 28.93 -9.22
C GLY A 102 -4.39 28.43 -9.92
N SER A 103 -4.50 27.63 -10.98
CA SER A 103 -3.36 27.18 -11.81
C SER A 103 -3.31 27.92 -13.15
N THR A 104 -2.11 28.18 -13.66
CA THR A 104 -1.90 28.65 -15.05
C THR A 104 -2.11 27.54 -16.08
N HIS A 105 -2.05 26.28 -15.63
CA HIS A 105 -2.42 25.11 -16.41
C HIS A 105 -3.88 24.75 -16.09
N GLU A 106 -4.76 24.83 -17.07
CA GLU A 106 -6.22 24.74 -16.91
C GLU A 106 -6.70 23.37 -16.36
N TYR A 107 -5.91 22.31 -16.54
CA TYR A 107 -6.34 20.92 -16.36
C TYR A 107 -5.37 20.09 -15.51
N ALA A 108 -5.94 19.21 -14.68
CA ALA A 108 -5.20 18.28 -13.83
C ALA A 108 -4.58 17.14 -14.64
N GLY A 109 -3.38 16.71 -14.22
CA GLY A 109 -2.70 15.55 -14.83
C GLY A 109 -3.32 14.20 -14.47
N GLY A 110 -4.13 14.13 -13.41
CA GLY A 110 -4.77 12.91 -12.89
C GLY A 110 -3.88 12.08 -11.95
N PRO A 111 -4.49 11.18 -11.16
CA PRO A 111 -3.82 10.34 -10.17
C PRO A 111 -2.65 9.51 -10.71
N ILE A 112 -2.82 8.91 -11.89
CA ILE A 112 -1.89 7.92 -12.44
C ILE A 112 -0.53 8.56 -12.77
N LYS A 113 -0.51 9.82 -13.21
CA LYS A 113 0.75 10.54 -13.47
C LYS A 113 1.54 10.76 -12.19
N PHE A 114 0.88 11.15 -11.10
CA PHE A 114 1.53 11.31 -9.80
C PHE A 114 2.04 9.96 -9.26
N ALA A 115 1.22 8.91 -9.34
CA ALA A 115 1.62 7.55 -8.98
C ALA A 115 2.87 7.10 -9.76
N ASN A 116 2.94 7.39 -11.06
CA ASN A 116 4.10 7.06 -11.89
C ASN A 116 5.36 7.79 -11.44
N THR A 117 5.25 9.08 -11.08
CA THR A 117 6.40 9.81 -10.53
C THR A 117 6.86 9.25 -9.19
N ILE A 118 5.95 8.88 -8.28
CA ILE A 118 6.30 8.23 -7.01
C ILE A 118 7.04 6.92 -7.29
N SER A 119 6.52 6.06 -8.16
CA SER A 119 7.15 4.78 -8.51
C SER A 119 8.57 4.96 -9.06
N HIS A 120 8.78 5.97 -9.92
CA HIS A 120 10.10 6.29 -10.47
C HIS A 120 11.05 6.86 -9.39
N ASP A 121 10.58 7.82 -8.58
CA ASP A 121 11.36 8.45 -7.52
C ASP A 121 11.86 7.38 -6.53
N MET A 122 10.98 6.45 -6.12
CA MET A 122 11.32 5.40 -5.16
C MET A 122 12.28 4.37 -5.74
N ASN A 123 12.12 4.01 -7.02
CA ASN A 123 13.07 3.15 -7.72
C ASN A 123 14.48 3.77 -7.71
N ALA A 124 14.60 5.04 -8.07
CA ALA A 124 15.88 5.75 -8.08
C ALA A 124 16.52 5.80 -6.68
N MET A 125 15.72 5.89 -5.62
CA MET A 125 16.22 5.88 -4.24
C MET A 125 16.71 4.50 -3.78
N THR A 126 16.04 3.42 -4.18
CA THR A 126 16.35 2.07 -3.66
C THR A 126 17.31 1.25 -4.51
N GLN A 127 17.65 1.71 -5.72
CA GLN A 127 18.56 1.03 -6.67
C GLN A 127 19.95 0.70 -6.10
N SER A 128 20.41 1.42 -5.06
CA SER A 128 21.71 1.18 -4.41
C SER A 128 21.61 0.48 -3.05
N GLY A 129 20.39 0.09 -2.63
CA GLY A 129 20.10 -0.49 -1.32
C GLY A 129 19.89 -2.01 -1.35
N PHE A 130 19.79 -2.61 -0.16
CA PHE A 130 19.57 -4.07 0.00
C PHE A 130 18.16 -4.52 -0.44
N ARG A 131 17.20 -3.60 -0.60
CA ARG A 131 15.79 -3.90 -0.91
C ARG A 131 15.15 -2.74 -1.70
N ASN A 132 14.46 -3.08 -2.79
CA ASN A 132 13.59 -2.14 -3.48
C ASN A 132 12.35 -1.81 -2.63
N MET A 133 11.90 -0.55 -2.68
CA MET A 133 10.67 -0.17 -1.98
C MET A 133 9.48 -0.91 -2.61
N ALA A 134 8.69 -1.58 -1.79
CA ALA A 134 7.41 -2.13 -2.21
C ALA A 134 6.34 -1.04 -2.10
N ILE A 135 5.57 -0.84 -3.16
CA ILE A 135 4.51 0.18 -3.25
C ILE A 135 3.19 -0.50 -3.57
N LEU A 136 2.08 -0.03 -2.99
CA LEU A 136 0.73 -0.37 -3.45
C LEU A 136 -0.05 0.92 -3.73
N PHE A 137 -0.67 0.98 -4.90
CA PHE A 137 -1.69 1.98 -5.20
C PHE A 137 -3.05 1.31 -5.30
N GLY A 138 -4.02 1.81 -4.54
CA GLY A 138 -5.42 1.44 -4.66
C GLY A 138 -6.23 2.47 -5.45
N MET A 139 -7.27 2.05 -6.16
CA MET A 139 -8.27 2.97 -6.72
C MET A 139 -9.67 2.38 -6.62
N SER A 140 -10.62 3.18 -6.14
CA SER A 140 -12.05 2.85 -6.15
C SER A 140 -12.53 2.60 -7.57
N VAL A 141 -13.32 1.54 -7.75
CA VAL A 141 -13.97 1.21 -9.02
C VAL A 141 -14.90 2.32 -9.52
N TYR A 142 -15.32 3.20 -8.60
CA TYR A 142 -16.14 4.38 -8.88
C TYR A 142 -15.34 5.61 -9.33
N HIS A 143 -14.00 5.57 -9.29
CA HIS A 143 -13.18 6.69 -9.72
C HIS A 143 -13.24 6.88 -11.26
N PRO A 144 -13.38 8.11 -11.79
CA PRO A 144 -13.49 8.35 -13.23
C PRO A 144 -12.30 7.84 -14.07
N ASP A 145 -11.10 7.75 -13.50
CA ASP A 145 -9.91 7.22 -14.18
C ASP A 145 -9.73 5.70 -14.04
N ILE A 146 -10.75 4.95 -13.57
CA ILE A 146 -10.63 3.52 -13.27
C ILE A 146 -10.14 2.68 -14.45
N ILE A 147 -10.62 2.93 -15.67
CA ILE A 147 -10.18 2.19 -16.86
C ILE A 147 -8.67 2.39 -17.07
N ARG A 148 -8.21 3.65 -17.02
CA ARG A 148 -6.79 3.98 -17.19
C ARG A 148 -5.94 3.32 -16.11
N PHE A 149 -6.45 3.26 -14.88
CA PHE A 149 -5.78 2.63 -13.76
C PHE A 149 -5.63 1.13 -13.96
N ILE A 150 -6.71 0.43 -14.34
CA ILE A 150 -6.67 -1.02 -14.62
C ILE A 150 -5.68 -1.33 -15.75
N THR A 151 -5.68 -0.53 -16.82
CA THR A 151 -4.84 -0.80 -18.00
C THR A 151 -3.42 -0.27 -17.89
N THR A 152 -3.07 0.49 -16.85
CA THR A 152 -1.81 1.29 -16.80
C THR A 152 -0.56 0.43 -16.98
N LYS A 153 -0.54 -0.79 -16.41
CA LYS A 153 0.60 -1.73 -16.50
C LYS A 153 0.59 -2.62 -17.74
N SER A 154 -0.33 -2.37 -18.68
CA SER A 154 -0.24 -2.94 -20.04
C SER A 154 0.82 -2.23 -20.87
N GLU A 155 1.23 -1.01 -20.48
CA GLU A 155 2.33 -0.28 -21.09
C GLU A 155 3.62 -0.54 -20.31
N GLU A 156 4.67 -0.93 -21.03
CA GLU A 156 5.97 -1.24 -20.44
C GLU A 156 6.55 -0.01 -19.69
N GLY A 157 7.05 -0.24 -18.48
CA GLY A 157 7.68 0.79 -17.65
C GLY A 157 6.72 1.61 -16.78
N LYS A 158 5.40 1.63 -17.06
CA LYS A 158 4.44 2.34 -16.21
C LYS A 158 4.18 1.57 -14.91
N LEU A 159 4.36 2.24 -13.77
CA LEU A 159 4.18 1.66 -12.42
C LEU A 159 4.92 0.33 -12.21
N ALA A 160 6.07 0.13 -12.87
CA ALA A 160 6.76 -1.17 -12.88
C ALA A 160 7.08 -1.70 -11.47
N ASN A 161 7.35 -0.81 -10.50
CA ASN A 161 7.71 -1.16 -9.13
C ASN A 161 6.58 -0.98 -8.11
N ALA A 162 5.34 -0.83 -8.57
CA ALA A 162 4.18 -0.69 -7.71
C ALA A 162 3.15 -1.77 -8.00
N ASN A 163 2.62 -2.36 -6.93
CA ASN A 163 1.42 -3.15 -7.01
C ASN A 163 0.21 -2.24 -7.25
N ILE A 164 -0.78 -2.70 -7.98
CA ILE A 164 -2.06 -1.99 -8.16
C ILE A 164 -3.25 -2.87 -7.80
N SER A 165 -4.22 -2.27 -7.10
CA SER A 165 -5.45 -2.96 -6.72
C SER A 165 -6.68 -2.09 -6.93
N VAL A 166 -7.75 -2.70 -7.44
CA VAL A 166 -9.07 -2.07 -7.55
C VAL A 166 -9.86 -2.31 -6.27
N MET A 167 -10.36 -1.24 -5.69
CA MET A 167 -11.23 -1.26 -4.51
C MET A 167 -12.68 -1.37 -4.97
N VAL A 168 -13.36 -2.44 -4.57
CA VAL A 168 -14.76 -2.74 -4.91
C VAL A 168 -15.59 -2.91 -3.64
N ASP A 169 -16.90 -2.73 -3.77
CA ASP A 169 -17.89 -3.01 -2.74
C ASP A 169 -18.88 -4.09 -3.23
N ASP A 170 -19.68 -4.62 -2.32
CA ASP A 170 -20.71 -5.63 -2.59
C ASP A 170 -21.72 -5.08 -3.61
N ALA A 171 -22.02 -3.77 -3.56
CA ALA A 171 -22.92 -3.13 -4.51
C ALA A 171 -22.39 -3.15 -5.95
N PHE A 172 -21.09 -2.98 -6.16
CA PHE A 172 -20.45 -3.15 -7.47
C PHE A 172 -20.51 -4.61 -7.89
N MET A 173 -20.18 -5.55 -6.99
CA MET A 173 -20.20 -6.99 -7.30
C MET A 173 -21.59 -7.50 -7.65
N GLU A 174 -22.65 -7.03 -6.98
CA GLU A 174 -24.03 -7.32 -7.37
C GLU A 174 -24.35 -6.84 -8.80
N ARG A 175 -23.84 -5.66 -9.18
CA ARG A 175 -24.02 -5.14 -10.55
C ARG A 175 -23.23 -5.96 -11.56
N VAL A 176 -22.06 -6.50 -11.20
CA VAL A 176 -21.30 -7.44 -12.04
C VAL A 176 -22.15 -8.67 -12.34
N GLU A 177 -22.73 -9.30 -11.32
CA GLU A 177 -23.59 -10.49 -11.48
C GLU A 177 -24.82 -10.21 -12.35
N LYS A 178 -25.48 -9.08 -12.09
CA LYS A 178 -26.69 -8.65 -12.81
C LYS A 178 -26.39 -7.99 -14.17
N ARG A 179 -25.12 -7.83 -14.54
CA ARG A 179 -24.64 -7.12 -15.74
C ARG A 179 -25.23 -5.72 -15.87
N GLN A 180 -25.30 -5.00 -14.76
CA GLN A 180 -25.90 -3.67 -14.67
C GLN A 180 -24.85 -2.57 -14.84
N ASN A 181 -25.34 -1.39 -15.21
CA ASN A 181 -24.50 -0.21 -15.32
C ASN A 181 -24.28 0.46 -13.95
N TYR A 182 -23.19 1.19 -13.83
CA TYR A 182 -22.89 2.07 -12.70
C TYR A 182 -22.22 3.35 -13.21
N TRP A 183 -22.32 4.42 -12.42
CA TRP A 183 -21.65 5.69 -12.73
C TRP A 183 -20.36 5.79 -11.95
N THR A 184 -19.29 6.22 -12.62
CA THR A 184 -18.12 6.77 -11.92
C THR A 184 -18.47 8.15 -11.39
N GLU A 185 -18.00 8.46 -10.19
CA GLU A 185 -18.30 9.71 -9.51
C GLU A 185 -17.04 10.24 -8.81
N PHE A 186 -16.88 11.56 -8.83
CA PHE A 186 -15.85 12.24 -8.04
C PHE A 186 -16.42 13.56 -7.50
N ASN A 187 -16.32 13.79 -6.20
CA ASN A 187 -16.87 14.96 -5.50
C ASN A 187 -18.34 15.28 -5.88
N GLY A 188 -19.19 14.25 -5.91
CA GLY A 188 -20.63 14.37 -6.23
C GLY A 188 -20.96 14.61 -7.71
N LYS A 189 -19.95 14.63 -8.59
CA LYS A 189 -20.16 14.77 -10.04
C LYS A 189 -19.96 13.42 -10.73
N ARG A 190 -20.97 13.02 -11.52
CA ARG A 190 -20.88 11.84 -12.40
C ARG A 190 -20.06 12.15 -13.66
N TYR A 191 -19.28 11.17 -14.12
CA TYR A 191 -18.41 11.30 -15.29
C TYR A 191 -18.80 10.33 -16.40
N HIS A 192 -18.62 9.04 -16.17
CA HIS A 192 -18.86 7.99 -17.14
C HIS A 192 -19.82 6.94 -16.58
N GLU A 193 -20.63 6.36 -17.45
CA GLU A 193 -21.45 5.20 -17.13
C GLU A 193 -20.83 3.97 -17.80
N PHE A 194 -20.60 2.92 -17.02
CA PHE A 194 -20.01 1.68 -17.50
C PHE A 194 -20.88 0.50 -17.12
N ASN A 195 -20.82 -0.57 -17.91
CA ASN A 195 -21.31 -1.86 -17.46
C ASN A 195 -20.34 -2.46 -16.44
N ALA A 196 -20.84 -2.84 -15.26
CA ALA A 196 -19.99 -3.38 -14.19
C ALA A 196 -19.27 -4.67 -14.62
N LYS A 197 -19.93 -5.52 -15.41
CA LYS A 197 -19.33 -6.77 -15.90
C LYS A 197 -18.14 -6.52 -16.82
N ASP A 198 -18.23 -5.51 -17.69
CA ASP A 198 -17.14 -5.18 -18.61
C ASP A 198 -15.91 -4.65 -17.86
N ILE A 199 -16.12 -3.86 -16.81
CA ILE A 199 -15.03 -3.38 -15.93
C ILE A 199 -14.41 -4.55 -15.15
N PHE A 200 -15.23 -5.45 -14.61
CA PHE A 200 -14.72 -6.63 -13.90
C PHE A 200 -13.96 -7.58 -14.85
N ASP A 201 -14.43 -7.76 -16.07
CA ASP A 201 -13.73 -8.54 -17.09
C ASP A 201 -12.37 -7.93 -17.45
N LEU A 202 -12.28 -6.60 -17.49
CA LEU A 202 -11.02 -5.90 -17.70
C LEU A 202 -10.03 -6.13 -16.54
N ILE A 203 -10.51 -6.17 -15.30
CA ILE A 203 -9.70 -6.51 -14.12
C ILE A 203 -9.19 -7.95 -14.24
N VAL A 204 -10.07 -8.90 -14.56
CA VAL A 204 -9.72 -10.32 -14.71
C VAL A 204 -8.71 -10.53 -15.85
N ASP A 205 -8.89 -9.86 -16.98
CA ASP A 205 -7.96 -9.94 -18.11
C ASP A 205 -6.57 -9.39 -17.76
N GLY A 206 -6.50 -8.26 -17.04
CA GLY A 206 -5.24 -7.75 -16.49
C GLY A 206 -4.57 -8.77 -15.57
N ALA A 207 -5.32 -9.26 -14.56
CA ALA A 207 -4.83 -10.25 -13.61
C ALA A 207 -4.33 -11.53 -14.29
N TRP A 208 -5.00 -11.97 -15.36
CA TRP A 208 -4.57 -13.11 -16.16
C TRP A 208 -3.26 -12.85 -16.93
N LYS A 209 -3.08 -11.63 -17.46
CA LYS A 209 -1.90 -11.26 -18.27
C LYS A 209 -0.62 -11.07 -17.46
N ASN A 210 -0.70 -10.38 -16.33
CA ASN A 210 0.49 -9.99 -15.57
C ASN A 210 0.32 -10.08 -14.04
N GLY A 211 -0.79 -10.63 -13.56
CA GLY A 211 -1.08 -10.73 -12.12
C GLY A 211 -1.78 -9.51 -11.52
N GLU A 212 -2.09 -8.47 -12.32
CA GLU A 212 -2.61 -7.20 -11.83
C GLU A 212 -3.71 -6.56 -12.72
N PRO A 213 -4.64 -5.78 -12.15
CA PRO A 213 -4.75 -5.42 -10.74
C PRO A 213 -5.37 -6.52 -9.88
N ALA A 214 -5.02 -6.54 -8.59
CA ALA A 214 -5.76 -7.31 -7.60
C ALA A 214 -7.08 -6.61 -7.21
N VAL A 215 -7.92 -7.28 -6.44
CA VAL A 215 -9.21 -6.76 -5.95
C VAL A 215 -9.20 -6.65 -4.43
N LEU A 216 -9.72 -5.53 -3.93
CA LEU A 216 -9.87 -5.25 -2.50
C LEU A 216 -11.36 -5.03 -2.18
N PHE A 217 -11.92 -5.88 -1.32
CA PHE A 217 -13.32 -5.82 -0.92
C PHE A 217 -13.49 -4.86 0.26
N MET A 218 -13.90 -3.62 -0.03
CA MET A 218 -13.90 -2.54 0.94
C MET A 218 -14.92 -2.72 2.06
N ASP A 219 -16.09 -3.28 1.79
CA ASP A 219 -17.09 -3.53 2.84
C ASP A 219 -16.54 -4.46 3.93
N LYS A 220 -15.82 -5.52 3.53
CA LYS A 220 -15.18 -6.45 4.47
C LYS A 220 -13.99 -5.84 5.19
N ILE A 221 -13.23 -4.97 4.52
CA ILE A 221 -12.19 -4.19 5.17
C ILE A 221 -12.79 -3.23 6.22
N HIS A 222 -13.96 -2.65 5.94
CA HIS A 222 -14.66 -1.72 6.82
C HIS A 222 -15.41 -2.42 7.98
N GLU A 223 -15.55 -3.74 7.98
CA GLU A 223 -15.96 -4.52 9.18
C GLU A 223 -14.85 -4.58 10.27
N SER A 224 -13.76 -3.84 10.08
CA SER A 224 -12.62 -3.76 11.00
C SER A 224 -12.93 -3.00 12.29
N PRO A 225 -12.30 -3.38 13.43
CA PRO A 225 -12.36 -2.62 14.69
C PRO A 225 -11.93 -1.15 14.60
N TYR A 226 -11.18 -0.75 13.56
CA TYR A 226 -10.85 0.66 13.34
C TYR A 226 -12.09 1.55 13.17
N THR A 227 -13.21 0.98 12.71
CA THR A 227 -14.47 1.74 12.62
C THR A 227 -15.06 2.08 13.99
N GLU A 228 -14.79 1.26 15.03
CA GLU A 228 -15.24 1.54 16.41
C GLU A 228 -14.56 2.79 16.99
N SER A 229 -13.33 3.09 16.56
CA SER A 229 -12.59 4.30 16.93
C SER A 229 -12.88 5.50 16.02
N GLY A 230 -13.80 5.35 15.05
CA GLY A 230 -14.12 6.38 14.05
C GLY A 230 -13.02 6.59 13.02
N GLN A 231 -12.08 5.65 12.89
CA GLN A 231 -11.03 5.72 11.87
C GLN A 231 -11.51 5.09 10.57
N GLU A 232 -11.25 5.78 9.46
CA GLU A 232 -11.54 5.29 8.12
C GLU A 232 -10.32 4.56 7.55
N ILE A 233 -10.54 3.35 7.04
CA ILE A 233 -9.53 2.61 6.29
C ILE A 233 -9.73 2.93 4.80
N PHE A 234 -8.70 3.48 4.17
CA PHE A 234 -8.76 3.82 2.74
C PHE A 234 -7.60 3.25 1.95
N GLY A 235 -6.64 2.60 2.59
CA GLY A 235 -5.48 2.01 1.94
C GLY A 235 -5.05 0.73 2.64
N LEU A 236 -4.21 -0.03 1.94
CA LEU A 236 -3.54 -1.19 2.50
C LEU A 236 -2.04 -1.02 2.30
N ASN A 237 -1.28 -1.73 3.10
CA ASN A 237 0.16 -1.85 2.89
C ASN A 237 0.50 -2.61 1.58
N PRO A 238 1.77 -2.65 1.14
CA PRO A 238 2.14 -3.15 -0.19
C PRO A 238 1.69 -4.57 -0.56
N CYS A 239 1.55 -5.47 0.41
CA CYS A 239 1.16 -6.84 0.17
C CYS A 239 -0.35 -7.09 0.41
N GLY A 240 -1.10 -6.07 0.83
CA GLY A 240 -2.56 -6.12 0.96
C GLY A 240 -3.08 -6.87 2.19
N GLU A 241 -2.21 -7.32 3.09
CA GLU A 241 -2.54 -8.10 4.28
C GLU A 241 -2.93 -7.23 5.48
N GLU A 242 -2.56 -5.95 5.49
CA GLU A 242 -2.89 -5.01 6.55
C GLU A 242 -3.64 -3.77 6.01
N PRO A 243 -4.97 -3.73 6.15
CA PRO A 243 -5.74 -2.52 5.96
C PRO A 243 -5.51 -1.56 7.12
N LEU A 244 -5.06 -0.34 6.81
CA LEU A 244 -4.62 0.62 7.82
C LEU A 244 -5.30 1.99 7.64
N PRO A 245 -5.58 2.71 8.75
CA PRO A 245 -6.01 4.11 8.72
C PRO A 245 -4.87 5.04 8.27
N PRO A 246 -5.11 6.37 8.12
CA PRO A 246 -4.10 7.25 7.54
C PRO A 246 -2.90 7.36 8.45
N ASN A 247 -1.71 7.25 7.88
CA ASN A 247 -0.44 7.22 8.60
C ASN A 247 -0.31 6.02 9.56
N GLY A 248 -1.11 4.98 9.32
CA GLY A 248 -1.01 3.70 9.99
C GLY A 248 0.27 2.96 9.59
N SER A 249 0.72 2.10 10.48
CA SER A 249 1.94 1.32 10.27
C SER A 249 1.81 -0.06 10.89
N CYS A 250 2.53 -1.05 10.36
CA CYS A 250 2.46 -2.42 10.85
C CYS A 250 3.85 -3.05 11.04
N ASN A 251 4.03 -3.64 12.23
CA ASN A 251 5.10 -4.57 12.55
C ASN A 251 4.53 -6.00 12.54
N LEU A 252 5.16 -6.88 11.77
CA LEU A 252 4.68 -8.23 11.54
C LEU A 252 5.59 -9.26 12.20
N GLY A 253 5.05 -10.45 12.43
CA GLY A 253 5.82 -11.63 12.79
C GLY A 253 5.03 -12.88 12.45
N SER A 254 5.72 -13.98 12.19
CA SER A 254 5.11 -15.23 11.74
C SER A 254 5.47 -16.36 12.67
N LEU A 255 4.48 -17.21 12.98
CA LEU A 255 4.68 -18.46 13.71
C LEU A 255 4.83 -19.61 12.70
N ASP A 256 5.78 -20.51 12.97
CA ASP A 256 5.89 -21.76 12.22
C ASP A 256 4.91 -22.78 12.82
N LEU A 257 4.01 -23.31 11.98
CA LEU A 257 2.96 -24.25 12.36
C LEU A 257 3.23 -25.69 11.86
N SER A 258 4.40 -25.94 11.27
CA SER A 258 4.77 -27.25 10.71
C SER A 258 5.04 -28.34 11.75
#